data_AF-A0A918B7G3-F1
#
_entry.id   AF-A0A918B7G3-F1
#
_cell.length_a   1.000
_cell.length_b   1.000
_cell.length_c   1.000
_cell.angle_alpha   90.00
_cell.angle_beta   90.00
_cell.angle_gamma   90.00
#
_symmetry.space_group_name_H-M   'P 1'
#
loop_
_entity.id
_entity.type
_entity.pdbx_description
1 polymer ?
#
loop_
_entity_poly.entity_id
_entity_poly.type
_entity_poly.pdbx_seq_one_letter_code
_entity_poly.pdbx_strand_id
1 'polypeptide(L)'
;MVLLIVLTALPVHLLLLAGAQALASALMLVAGVAVVRHARGGLCEECVAGMPLNASELADRRRPLLRAVHRLDSRSAFVLYCALVCVPPAAVLLTEPGGIAHRFSSEAGLLLTLLTYVSTLTHARYAPWCPYCDEGQEDDDTAPAAVPPAPRTV
;
A
#
# COMPACT_ATOMS: atom_id res chain seq x y z
N MET A 1 -14.00 13.30 47.26
CA MET A 1 -13.29 12.08 46.77
C MET A 1 -13.58 11.79 45.30
N VAL A 2 -14.85 11.65 44.86
CA VAL A 2 -15.20 11.33 43.45
C VAL A 2 -14.59 12.32 42.44
N LEU A 3 -14.64 13.63 42.71
CA LEU A 3 -14.07 14.65 41.83
C LEU A 3 -12.53 14.52 41.64
N LEU A 4 -11.80 14.16 42.71
CA LEU A 4 -10.34 13.95 42.68
C LEU A 4 -9.96 12.67 41.91
N ILE A 5 -10.78 11.62 42.00
CA ILE A 5 -10.58 10.37 41.25
C ILE A 5 -10.83 10.61 39.75
N VAL A 6 -11.87 11.39 39.40
CA VAL A 6 -12.15 11.75 37.99
C VAL A 6 -11.03 12.62 37.40
N LEU A 7 -10.54 13.61 38.16
CA LEU A 7 -9.44 14.50 37.74
C LEU A 7 -8.10 13.79 37.53
N THR A 8 -7.85 12.69 38.24
CA THR A 8 -6.62 11.89 38.10
C THR A 8 -6.75 10.77 37.06
N ALA A 9 -7.95 10.22 36.87
CA ALA A 9 -8.20 9.16 35.88
C ALA A 9 -8.28 9.70 34.44
N LEU A 10 -8.79 10.93 34.23
CA LEU A 10 -8.90 11.57 32.92
C LEU A 10 -7.54 11.69 32.19
N PRO A 11 -6.46 12.26 32.77
CA PRO A 11 -5.18 12.39 32.07
C PRO A 11 -4.52 11.04 31.78
N VAL A 12 -4.70 10.04 32.64
CA VAL A 12 -4.18 8.68 32.42
C VAL A 12 -4.90 8.01 31.25
N HIS A 13 -6.22 8.14 31.16
CA HIS A 13 -6.98 7.62 30.02
C HIS A 13 -6.59 8.27 28.70
N LEU A 14 -6.36 9.59 28.70
CA LEU A 14 -5.91 10.30 27.50
C LEU A 14 -4.52 9.86 27.04
N LEU A 15 -3.61 9.66 28.00
CA LEU A 15 -2.25 9.16 27.71
C LEU A 15 -2.28 7.73 27.14
N LEU A 16 -3.13 6.86 27.69
CA LEU A 16 -3.32 5.48 27.20
C LEU A 16 -3.90 5.47 25.78
N LEU A 17 -4.91 6.29 25.50
CA LEU A 17 -5.51 6.41 24.16
C LEU A 17 -4.52 6.96 23.13
N ALA A 18 -3.77 8.01 23.49
CA ALA A 18 -2.72 8.56 22.63
C ALA A 18 -1.61 7.54 22.36
N GLY A 19 -1.17 6.80 23.38
CA GLY A 19 -0.18 5.74 23.25
C GLY A 19 -0.65 4.59 22.36
N ALA A 20 -1.90 4.13 22.55
CA ALA A 20 -2.49 3.08 21.73
C ALA A 20 -2.63 3.51 20.26
N GLN A 21 -3.07 4.75 20.01
CA GLN A 21 -3.18 5.30 18.66
C GLN A 21 -1.81 5.46 17.99
N ALA A 22 -0.81 5.97 18.72
CA ALA A 22 0.55 6.09 18.21
C ALA A 22 1.14 4.72 17.85
N LEU A 23 0.93 3.70 18.69
CA LEU A 23 1.35 2.33 18.41
C LEU A 23 0.65 1.77 17.17
N ALA A 24 -0.68 1.96 17.05
CA ALA A 24 -1.44 1.52 15.88
C ALA A 24 -0.95 2.19 14.59
N SER A 25 -0.76 3.51 14.59
CA SER A 25 -0.18 4.24 13.45
C SER A 25 1.23 3.74 13.10
N ALA A 26 2.08 3.49 14.11
CA ALA A 26 3.43 2.96 13.88
C ALA A 26 3.39 1.57 13.24
N LEU A 27 2.53 0.66 13.74
CA LEU A 27 2.36 -0.67 13.16
C LEU A 27 1.83 -0.60 11.73
N MET A 28 0.89 0.30 11.44
CA MET A 28 0.36 0.52 10.09
C MET A 28 1.44 1.03 9.13
N LEU A 29 2.30 1.96 9.56
CA LEU A 29 3.43 2.43 8.77
C LEU A 29 4.44 1.31 8.50
N VAL A 30 4.80 0.55 9.53
CA VAL A 30 5.76 -0.57 9.39
C VAL A 30 5.20 -1.63 8.44
N ALA A 31 3.93 -2.02 8.61
CA ALA A 31 3.26 -2.97 7.72
C ALA A 31 3.17 -2.45 6.29
N GLY A 32 2.78 -1.18 6.10
CA GLY A 32 2.72 -0.54 4.79
C GLY A 32 4.08 -0.53 4.09
N VAL A 33 5.14 -0.15 4.81
CA VAL A 33 6.51 -0.18 4.28
C VAL A 33 6.95 -1.60 3.94
N ALA A 34 6.70 -2.58 4.80
CA ALA A 34 7.04 -3.98 4.55
C ALA A 34 6.36 -4.50 3.28
N VAL A 35 5.08 -4.18 3.09
CA VAL A 35 4.30 -4.57 1.90
C VAL A 35 4.83 -3.90 0.65
N VAL A 36 5.13 -2.60 0.69
CA VAL A 36 5.73 -1.88 -0.45
C VAL A 36 7.08 -2.49 -0.81
N ARG A 37 7.91 -2.82 0.17
CA ARG A 37 9.21 -3.46 -0.09
C ARG A 37 9.05 -4.85 -0.69
N HIS A 38 8.13 -5.65 -0.17
CA HIS A 38 7.82 -6.97 -0.72
C HIS A 38 7.29 -6.86 -2.16
N ALA A 39 6.34 -5.96 -2.39
CA ALA A 39 5.74 -5.68 -3.69
C ALA A 39 6.75 -5.19 -4.75
N ARG A 40 7.81 -4.49 -4.33
CA ARG A 40 8.91 -4.05 -5.21
C ARG A 40 9.97 -5.12 -5.46
N GLY A 41 9.99 -6.21 -4.70
CA GLY A 41 10.98 -7.27 -4.81
C GLY A 41 10.67 -8.35 -5.86
N GLY A 42 9.59 -8.20 -6.62
CA GLY A 42 9.09 -9.21 -7.55
C GLY A 42 8.07 -10.17 -6.91
N LEU A 43 7.40 -10.97 -7.75
CA LEU A 43 6.43 -11.96 -7.31
C LEU A 43 7.13 -13.15 -6.65
N CYS A 44 6.74 -13.52 -5.44
CA CYS A 44 7.16 -14.79 -4.84
C CYS A 44 6.42 -15.99 -5.45
N GLU A 45 6.96 -17.20 -5.27
CA GLU A 45 6.37 -18.44 -5.79
C GLU A 45 4.89 -18.62 -5.42
N GLU A 46 4.53 -18.25 -4.20
CA GLU A 46 3.16 -18.34 -3.70
C GLU A 46 2.20 -17.34 -4.39
N CYS A 47 2.70 -16.13 -4.68
CA CYS A 47 1.93 -15.14 -5.45
C CYS A 47 1.73 -15.56 -6.91
N VAL A 48 2.72 -16.22 -7.52
CA VAL A 48 2.62 -16.78 -8.87
C VAL A 48 1.67 -17.99 -8.89
N ALA A 49 1.80 -18.90 -7.93
CA ALA A 49 0.95 -20.10 -7.84
C ALA A 49 -0.53 -19.76 -7.66
N GLY A 50 -0.84 -18.67 -6.95
CA GLY A 50 -2.21 -18.18 -6.80
C GLY A 50 -2.75 -17.39 -7.99
N MET A 51 -2.00 -17.23 -9.08
CA MET A 51 -2.37 -16.35 -10.19
C MET A 51 -3.41 -17.00 -11.12
N PRO A 52 -4.48 -16.28 -11.51
CA PRO A 52 -5.45 -16.81 -12.46
C PRO A 52 -4.85 -16.93 -13.87
N LEU A 53 -5.26 -17.95 -14.63
CA LEU A 53 -4.79 -18.19 -16.00
C LEU A 53 -5.08 -17.03 -16.96
N ASN A 54 -6.09 -16.20 -16.67
CA ASN A 54 -6.45 -15.01 -17.44
C ASN A 54 -5.92 -13.70 -16.81
N ALA A 55 -4.72 -13.75 -16.22
CA ALA A 55 -4.11 -12.60 -15.54
C ALA A 55 -3.96 -11.36 -16.43
N SER A 56 -3.63 -11.54 -17.72
CA SER A 56 -3.50 -10.45 -18.70
C SER A 56 -4.82 -9.72 -18.94
N GLU A 57 -5.92 -10.46 -19.14
CA GLU A 57 -7.25 -9.87 -19.32
C GLU A 57 -7.73 -9.14 -18.06
N LEU A 58 -7.41 -9.69 -16.88
CA LEU A 58 -7.69 -9.05 -15.59
C LEU A 58 -6.86 -7.77 -15.39
N ALA A 59 -5.59 -7.76 -15.82
CA ALA A 59 -4.75 -6.57 -15.80
C ALA A 59 -5.35 -5.48 -16.70
N ASP A 60 -5.84 -5.84 -17.89
CA ASP A 60 -6.51 -4.92 -18.81
C ASP A 60 -7.76 -4.28 -18.19
N ARG A 61 -8.60 -5.08 -17.53
CA ARG A 61 -9.78 -4.56 -16.79
C ARG A 61 -9.40 -3.65 -15.62
N ARG A 62 -8.20 -3.82 -15.04
CA ARG A 62 -7.68 -3.03 -13.91
C ARG A 62 -6.74 -1.90 -14.33
N ARG A 63 -6.54 -1.64 -15.62
CA ARG A 63 -5.75 -0.51 -16.16
C ARG A 63 -5.97 0.84 -15.47
N PRO A 64 -7.21 1.31 -15.18
CA PRO A 64 -7.38 2.60 -14.52
C PRO A 64 -6.80 2.63 -13.10
N LEU A 65 -6.89 1.51 -12.37
CA LEU A 65 -6.31 1.39 -11.04
C LEU A 65 -4.78 1.34 -11.10
N LEU A 66 -4.21 0.57 -12.04
CA LEU A 66 -2.76 0.54 -12.27
C LEU A 66 -2.22 1.95 -12.63
N ARG A 67 -2.94 2.68 -13.49
CA ARG A 67 -2.61 4.08 -13.82
C ARG A 67 -2.66 4.99 -12.58
N ALA A 68 -3.67 4.82 -11.72
CA ALA A 68 -3.82 5.61 -10.52
C ALA A 68 -2.65 5.37 -9.55
N VAL A 69 -2.20 4.12 -9.39
CA VAL A 69 -1.02 3.78 -8.57
C VAL A 69 0.22 4.54 -9.04
N HIS A 70 0.51 4.53 -10.34
CA HIS A 70 1.67 5.28 -10.87
C HIS A 70 1.54 6.79 -10.73
N ARG A 71 0.33 7.36 -10.86
CA ARG A 71 0.11 8.79 -10.59
C ARG A 71 0.32 9.14 -9.11
N LEU A 72 0.02 8.18 -8.23
CA LEU A 72 0.18 8.30 -6.78
C LEU A 72 1.58 7.87 -6.30
N ASP A 73 2.45 7.35 -7.15
CA ASP A 73 3.85 7.03 -6.81
C ASP A 73 4.75 8.28 -6.90
N SER A 74 4.24 9.41 -6.42
CA SER A 74 4.98 10.67 -6.34
C SER A 74 5.41 10.95 -4.91
N ARG A 75 6.55 11.64 -4.73
CA ARG A 75 7.03 12.07 -3.40
C ARG A 75 5.96 12.83 -2.61
N SER A 76 5.13 13.62 -3.29
CA SER A 76 4.02 14.37 -2.67
C SER A 76 2.93 13.46 -2.11
N ALA A 77 2.56 12.37 -2.81
CA ALA A 77 1.60 11.40 -2.31
C ALA A 77 2.14 10.61 -1.10
N PHE A 78 3.43 10.27 -1.09
CA PHE A 78 4.08 9.67 0.08
C PHE A 78 4.08 10.61 1.29
N VAL A 79 4.39 11.89 1.09
CA VAL A 79 4.31 12.91 2.15
C VAL A 79 2.88 13.08 2.66
N LEU A 80 1.89 13.10 1.77
CA LEU A 80 0.47 13.17 2.14
C LEU A 80 0.03 11.95 2.95
N TYR A 81 0.49 10.76 2.58
CA TYR A 81 0.27 9.52 3.33
C TYR A 81 0.84 9.61 4.74
N CYS A 82 2.13 9.96 4.88
CA CYS A 82 2.77 10.14 6.18
C CYS A 82 2.06 11.19 7.03
N ALA A 83 1.63 12.31 6.43
CA ALA A 83 0.86 13.33 7.12
C ALA A 83 -0.47 12.77 7.65
N LEU A 84 -1.26 12.08 6.82
CA LEU A 84 -2.56 11.54 7.23
C LEU A 84 -2.47 10.42 8.27
N VAL A 85 -1.36 9.68 8.32
CA VAL A 85 -1.16 8.61 9.32
C VAL A 85 -0.55 9.13 10.63
N CYS A 86 0.32 10.14 10.57
CA CYS A 86 1.05 10.67 11.73
C CYS A 86 0.39 11.89 12.40
N VAL A 87 -0.40 12.69 11.67
CA VAL A 87 -1.11 13.86 12.22
C VAL A 87 -2.18 13.49 13.25
N PRO A 88 -2.99 12.41 13.09
CA PRO A 88 -4.01 12.06 14.08
C PRO A 88 -3.47 11.85 15.51
N PRO A 89 -2.41 11.05 15.76
CA PRO A 89 -1.87 10.92 17.12
C PRO A 89 -1.27 12.22 17.66
N ALA A 90 -0.70 13.08 16.80
CA ALA A 90 -0.24 14.41 17.22
C ALA A 90 -1.41 15.34 17.58
N ALA A 91 -2.54 15.21 16.89
CA ALA A 91 -3.76 15.98 17.15
C ALA A 91 -4.48 15.56 18.44
N VAL A 92 -4.36 14.29 18.88
CA VAL A 92 -4.88 13.83 20.20
C VAL A 92 -4.30 14.66 21.36
N LEU A 93 -3.04 15.11 21.22
CA LEU A 93 -2.36 15.88 22.25
C LEU A 93 -2.73 17.38 22.21
N LEU A 94 -3.29 17.87 21.10
CA LEU A 94 -3.53 19.29 20.84
C LEU A 94 -5.02 19.65 20.75
N THR A 95 -5.92 18.67 20.63
CA THR A 95 -7.36 18.87 20.43
C THR A 95 -8.18 17.99 21.36
N GLU A 96 -9.43 18.38 21.60
CA GLU A 96 -10.41 17.62 22.39
C GLU A 96 -10.48 16.15 21.89
N PRO A 97 -10.08 15.18 22.72
CA PRO A 97 -10.06 13.77 22.34
C PRO A 97 -11.47 13.29 21.97
N GLY A 98 -11.60 12.76 20.75
CA GLY A 98 -12.90 12.32 20.21
C GLY A 98 -13.69 13.39 19.46
N GLY A 99 -13.12 14.59 19.28
CA GLY A 99 -13.65 15.62 18.39
C GLY A 99 -13.75 15.15 16.93
N ILE A 100 -14.66 15.78 16.19
CA ILE A 100 -15.00 15.42 14.79
C ILE A 100 -13.74 15.34 13.91
N ALA A 101 -12.85 16.33 13.99
CA ALA A 101 -11.60 16.36 13.23
C ALA A 101 -10.64 15.20 13.54
N HIS A 102 -10.55 14.78 14.81
CA HIS A 102 -9.74 13.64 15.22
C HIS A 102 -10.29 12.33 14.64
N ARG A 103 -11.60 12.11 14.73
CA ARG A 103 -12.23 10.90 14.14
C ARG A 103 -12.03 10.85 12.63
N PHE A 104 -12.35 11.94 11.93
CA PHE A 104 -12.18 12.01 10.47
C PHE A 104 -10.74 11.75 10.02
N SER A 105 -9.75 12.32 10.72
CA SER A 105 -8.34 12.10 10.37
C SER A 105 -7.89 10.66 10.59
N SER A 106 -8.33 10.01 11.68
CA SER A 106 -8.02 8.59 11.94
C SER A 106 -8.68 7.63 10.95
N GLU A 107 -9.96 7.84 10.61
CA GLU A 107 -10.67 7.04 9.63
C GLU A 107 -10.11 7.24 8.22
N ALA A 108 -9.79 8.48 7.85
CA ALA A 108 -9.14 8.79 6.57
C ALA A 108 -7.75 8.14 6.47
N GLY A 109 -6.95 8.14 7.54
CA GLY A 109 -5.64 7.49 7.58
C GLY A 109 -5.73 5.97 7.42
N LEU A 110 -6.71 5.33 8.07
CA LEU A 110 -6.98 3.89 7.91
C LEU A 110 -7.43 3.55 6.49
N LEU A 111 -8.41 4.28 5.95
CA LEU A 111 -8.90 4.08 4.59
C LEU A 111 -7.81 4.29 3.56
N LEU A 112 -6.99 5.34 3.72
CA LEU A 112 -5.87 5.59 2.82
C LEU A 112 -4.83 4.47 2.91
N THR A 113 -4.50 3.99 4.11
CA THR A 113 -3.57 2.87 4.26
C THR A 113 -4.09 1.60 3.61
N LEU A 114 -5.38 1.30 3.77
CA LEU A 114 -6.01 0.15 3.11
C LEU A 114 -5.99 0.29 1.58
N LEU A 115 -6.31 1.48 1.07
CA LEU A 115 -6.28 1.77 -0.37
C LEU A 115 -4.86 1.64 -0.93
N THR A 116 -3.86 2.20 -0.25
CA THR A 116 -2.45 2.07 -0.63
C THR A 116 -2.04 0.59 -0.60
N TYR A 117 -2.36 -0.14 0.47
CA TYR A 117 -2.06 -1.57 0.61
C TYR A 117 -2.66 -2.40 -0.55
N VAL A 118 -3.97 -2.28 -0.78
CA VAL A 118 -4.67 -3.04 -1.83
C VAL A 118 -4.13 -2.67 -3.21
N SER A 119 -3.90 -1.39 -3.45
CA SER A 119 -3.43 -0.91 -4.76
C SER A 119 -1.99 -1.32 -5.04
N THR A 120 -1.09 -1.26 -4.06
CA THR A 120 0.30 -1.75 -4.16
C THR A 120 0.36 -3.26 -4.38
N LEU A 121 -0.43 -4.06 -3.65
CA LEU A 121 -0.50 -5.51 -3.87
C LEU A 121 -1.07 -5.85 -5.24
N THR A 122 -2.14 -5.16 -5.64
CA THR A 122 -2.73 -5.34 -6.97
C THR A 122 -1.70 -5.00 -8.05
N HIS A 123 -0.96 -3.91 -7.87
CA HIS A 123 0.09 -3.53 -8.79
C HIS A 123 1.18 -4.60 -8.89
N ALA A 124 1.77 -5.04 -7.78
CA ALA A 124 2.80 -6.08 -7.80
C ALA A 124 2.31 -7.39 -8.44
N ARG A 125 1.04 -7.76 -8.20
CA ARG A 125 0.46 -8.98 -8.78
C ARG A 125 0.34 -8.93 -10.31
N TYR A 126 0.05 -7.75 -10.86
CA TYR A 126 -0.14 -7.55 -12.29
C TYR A 126 1.04 -6.82 -12.95
N ALA A 127 2.15 -6.64 -12.23
CA ALA A 127 3.33 -5.92 -12.71
C ALA A 127 3.85 -6.43 -14.07
N PRO A 128 3.90 -7.77 -14.34
CA PRO A 128 4.36 -8.27 -15.64
C PRO A 128 3.48 -7.86 -16.84
N TRP A 129 2.23 -7.47 -16.59
CA TRP A 129 1.28 -7.02 -17.63
C TRP A 129 0.92 -5.54 -17.48
N CYS A 130 1.62 -4.80 -16.61
CA CYS A 130 1.33 -3.39 -16.37
C CYS A 130 1.95 -2.53 -17.47
N PRO A 131 1.16 -1.79 -18.28
CA PRO A 131 1.69 -1.01 -19.39
C PRO A 131 2.38 0.29 -18.97
N TYR A 132 2.45 0.56 -17.66
CA TYR A 132 3.05 1.76 -17.09
C TYR A 132 4.37 1.46 -16.33
N CYS A 133 4.71 0.17 -16.19
CA CYS A 133 5.99 -0.27 -15.64
C CYS A 133 6.97 -0.55 -16.77
N ASP A 134 8.21 -0.07 -16.63
CA ASP A 134 9.31 -0.44 -17.53
C ASP A 134 9.70 -1.93 -17.40
N GLU A 135 9.41 -2.56 -16.25
CA GLU A 135 9.79 -3.96 -15.97
C GLU A 135 8.98 -5.01 -16.74
N GLY A 136 7.93 -4.61 -17.47
CA GLY A 136 7.17 -5.51 -18.36
C GLY A 136 7.66 -5.52 -19.81
N GLN A 137 8.68 -4.71 -20.13
CA GLN A 137 9.29 -4.62 -21.44
C GLN A 137 10.74 -5.10 -21.36
N GLU A 138 10.93 -6.36 -20.97
CA GLU A 138 12.04 -7.09 -21.57
C GLU A 138 11.72 -7.19 -23.05
N ASP A 139 12.39 -6.37 -23.86
CA ASP A 139 12.56 -6.61 -25.27
C ASP A 139 13.08 -8.06 -25.43
N ASP A 140 12.16 -9.00 -25.63
CA ASP A 140 12.45 -10.30 -26.27
C ASP A 140 12.72 -10.08 -27.77
N ASP A 141 13.61 -9.13 -28.09
CA ASP A 141 14.26 -9.01 -29.39
C ASP A 141 15.46 -9.97 -29.49
N THR A 142 15.60 -10.89 -28.52
CA THR A 142 16.57 -12.01 -28.58
C THR A 142 15.89 -13.36 -28.36
N ALA A 143 14.73 -13.59 -28.96
CA ALA A 143 14.43 -14.93 -29.44
C ALA A 143 15.34 -15.16 -30.67
N PRO A 144 16.37 -16.03 -30.63
CA PRO A 144 17.08 -16.38 -31.85
C PRO A 144 16.05 -16.95 -32.82
N ALA A 145 15.88 -16.27 -33.95
CA ALA A 145 15.00 -16.71 -35.03
C ALA A 145 15.23 -18.21 -35.24
N ALA A 146 14.20 -19.02 -35.01
CA ALA A 146 14.26 -20.45 -35.22
C ALA A 146 14.66 -20.68 -36.68
N VAL A 147 15.93 -20.96 -36.93
CA VAL A 147 16.42 -21.34 -38.26
C VAL A 147 15.71 -22.65 -38.59
N PRO A 148 14.87 -22.70 -39.64
CA PRO A 148 14.23 -23.95 -40.02
C PRO A 148 15.32 -24.99 -40.33
N PRO A 149 15.20 -26.23 -39.84
CA PRO A 149 16.22 -27.25 -40.06
C PRO A 149 16.40 -27.46 -41.57
N ALA A 150 17.64 -27.39 -42.03
CA ALA A 150 17.98 -27.58 -43.43
C ALA A 150 17.42 -28.92 -43.94
N PRO A 151 16.85 -28.97 -45.15
CA PRO A 151 16.32 -30.19 -45.71
C PRO A 151 17.42 -31.25 -45.79
N ARG A 152 17.18 -32.43 -45.18
CA ARG A 152 18.03 -33.60 -45.35
C ARG A 152 17.91 -34.07 -46.78
N THR A 153 18.94 -33.83 -47.58
CA THR A 153 19.14 -34.52 -48.85
C THR A 153 19.46 -35.98 -48.54
N VAL A 154 18.55 -36.88 -48.92
CA VAL A 154 18.83 -38.31 -49.13
C VAL A 154 19.02 -38.52 -50.62
#